data_AF-A0A4Q1DFH7-F1
#
_entry.id   AF-A0A4Q1DFH7-F1
#
_cell.length_a   1.000
_cell.length_b   1.000
_cell.length_c   1.000
_cell.angle_alpha   90.00
_cell.angle_beta   90.00
_cell.angle_gamma   90.00
#
_symmetry.space_group_name_H-M   'P 1'
#
loop_
_entity.id
_entity.type
_entity.pdbx_description
1 polymer ?
#
loop_
_entity_poly.entity_id
_entity_poly.type
_entity_poly.pdbx_seq_one_letter_code
_entity_poly.pdbx_strand_id
1 'polypeptide(L)' 'MGMIISAFKSMSVKDVLAHIEENRLDMIGKIWQRNYFERVIRNEQDLENIRTYIRNNPVNWDQDDENPKRIRRK' A
#
# COMPACT_ATOMS: atom_id res chain seq x y z
N MET A 1 -5.32 14.92 6.17
CA MET A 1 -5.23 13.49 5.81
C MET A 1 -3.79 12.98 5.78
N GLY A 2 -2.85 13.66 5.12
CA GLY A 2 -1.44 13.21 5.08
C GLY A 2 -0.80 12.88 6.43
N MET A 3 -0.99 13.71 7.47
CA MET A 3 -0.45 13.43 8.82
C MET A 3 -1.01 12.14 9.44
N ILE A 4 -2.31 11.88 9.25
CA ILE A 4 -2.97 10.67 9.78
C ILE A 4 -2.41 9.43 9.08
N ILE A 5 -2.27 9.47 7.76
CA ILE A 5 -1.70 8.36 6.99
C ILE A 5 -0.23 8.15 7.34
N SER A 6 0.55 9.22 7.51
CA SER A 6 1.95 9.12 7.94
C SER A 6 2.08 8.50 9.32
N ALA A 7 1.26 8.92 10.29
CA ALA A 7 1.23 8.34 11.62
C ALA A 7 0.84 6.85 11.57
N PHE A 8 -0.22 6.52 10.84
CA PHE A 8 -0.66 5.13 10.65
C PHE A 8 0.42 4.25 10.01
N LYS A 9 1.05 4.70 8.90
CA LYS A 9 2.13 3.96 8.23
C LYS A 9 3.31 3.73 9.18
N SER A 10 3.66 4.73 10.01
CA SER A 10 4.73 4.60 10.99
C SER A 10 4.40 3.60 12.10
N MET A 11 3.22 3.72 12.70
CA MET A 11 2.77 2.85 13.79
C MET A 11 2.63 1.39 13.33
N SER A 12 2.00 1.16 12.18
CA SER A 12 1.86 -0.20 11.62
C SER A 12 3.20 -0.86 11.30
N VAL A 13 4.19 -0.09 10.82
CA VAL A 13 5.55 -0.62 10.60
C VAL A 13 6.18 -1.09 11.91
N LYS A 14 6.00 -0.32 13.00
CA LYS A 14 6.52 -0.71 14.32
C LYS A 14 5.95 -2.05 14.78
N ASP A 15 4.63 -2.24 14.63
CA ASP A 15 3.96 -3.48 15.02
C ASP A 15 4.40 -4.67 14.16
N VAL A 16 4.55 -4.45 12.85
CA VAL A 16 5.06 -5.48 11.92
C VAL A 16 6.49 -5.88 12.25
N LEU A 17 7.37 -4.92 12.57
CA LEU A 17 8.75 -5.19 12.95
C LEU A 17 8.83 -6.02 14.24
N ALA A 18 8.02 -5.66 15.25
CA ALA A 18 7.93 -6.44 16.49
C ALA A 18 7.47 -7.89 16.22
N HIS A 19 6.47 -8.06 15.34
CA HIS A 19 5.99 -9.39 14.97
C HIS A 19 7.05 -10.21 14.22
N ILE A 20 7.81 -9.59 13.31
CA ILE A 20 8.92 -10.23 12.59
C ILE A 20 9.99 -10.71 13.56
N GLU A 21 10.38 -9.87 14.52
CA GLU A 21 11.38 -10.22 15.54
C GLU A 21 10.90 -11.37 16.44
N GLU A 22 9.67 -11.30 16.94
CA GLU A 22 9.08 -12.31 17.82
C GLU A 22 8.99 -13.68 17.13
N ASN A 23 8.63 -13.70 15.84
CA ASN A 23 8.42 -14.92 15.07
C ASN A 23 9.65 -15.35 14.26
N ARG A 24 10.77 -14.62 14.38
CA ARG A 24 12.03 -14.87 13.66
C ARG A 24 11.82 -15.02 12.14
N LEU A 25 10.97 -14.17 11.58
CA LEU A 25 10.67 -14.19 10.14
C LEU A 25 11.81 -13.51 9.37
N ASP A 26 12.26 -14.13 8.27
CA ASP A 26 13.21 -13.50 7.36
C ASP A 26 12.46 -12.68 6.31
N MET A 27 12.01 -11.49 6.72
CA MET A 27 11.26 -10.57 5.85
C MET A 27 11.98 -9.23 5.76
N ILE A 28 12.63 -8.98 4.61
CA ILE A 28 13.35 -7.73 4.33
C ILE A 28 12.61 -6.98 3.22
N GLY A 29 12.09 -5.79 3.52
CA GLY A 29 11.44 -4.97 2.49
C GLY A 29 10.80 -3.68 2.97
N LYS A 30 10.48 -2.80 2.01
CA LYS A 30 9.61 -1.65 2.26
C LYS A 30 8.17 -2.14 2.43
N ILE A 31 7.62 -1.97 3.63
CA ILE A 31 6.24 -2.37 3.96
C ILE A 31 5.22 -1.48 3.23
N TRP A 32 5.48 -0.18 3.15
CA TRP A 32 4.60 0.78 2.49
C TRP A 32 5.26 1.43 1.27
N GLN A 33 4.44 1.69 0.25
CA GLN A 33 4.79 2.60 -0.84
C GLN A 33 4.78 4.06 -0.36
N ARG A 34 5.53 4.94 -1.05
CA ARG A 34 5.67 6.36 -0.67
C ARG A 34 4.33 7.09 -0.69
N ASN A 35 3.55 6.91 -1.75
CA ASN A 35 2.26 7.55 -1.95
C ASN A 35 1.12 6.74 -1.34
N TYR A 36 -0.08 7.30 -1.38
CA TYR A 36 -1.31 6.63 -1.01
C TYR A 36 -2.44 7.15 -1.91
N PHE A 37 -3.38 6.29 -2.27
CA PHE A 37 -4.59 6.69 -2.97
C PHE A 37 -5.69 7.00 -1.95
N GLU A 38 -6.34 8.15 -2.09
CA GLU A 38 -7.48 8.54 -1.26
C GLU A 38 -8.75 8.67 -2.11
N ARG A 39 -9.86 8.10 -1.63
CA ARG A 39 -11.18 8.24 -2.24
C ARG A 39 -12.25 8.11 -1.16
N VAL A 40 -13.24 9.00 -1.19
CA VAL A 40 -14.41 8.92 -0.29
C VAL A 40 -15.45 7.98 -0.93
N ILE A 41 -15.90 7.00 -0.17
CA ILE A 41 -16.96 6.06 -0.58
C ILE A 41 -18.31 6.71 -0.24
N ARG A 42 -19.12 7.00 -1.26
CA ARG A 42 -20.42 7.69 -1.07
C ARG A 42 -21.62 6.79 -1.35
N ASN A 43 -21.41 5.66 -2.01
CA ASN A 43 -22.46 4.71 -2.38
C ASN A 43 -21.86 3.31 -2.62
N GLU A 44 -22.73 2.32 -2.85
CA GLU A 44 -22.32 0.92 -3.08
C GLU A 44 -21.49 0.75 -4.36
N GLN A 45 -21.76 1.54 -5.40
CA GLN A 45 -20.99 1.47 -6.65
C GLN A 45 -19.53 1.91 -6.43
N ASP A 46 -19.30 2.96 -5.64
CA ASP A 46 -17.95 3.38 -5.25
C ASP A 46 -17.22 2.29 -4.46
N LEU A 47 -17.93 1.62 -3.55
CA LEU A 47 -17.39 0.53 -2.77
C LEU A 47 -16.99 -0.65 -3.66
N GLU A 48 -17.84 -1.05 -4.59
CA GLU A 48 -17.54 -2.17 -5.50
C GLU A 48 -16.39 -1.83 -6.45
N ASN A 49 -16.31 -0.59 -6.91
CA ASN A 49 -15.19 -0.11 -7.72
C ASN A 49 -13.86 -0.19 -6.95
N ILE A 50 -13.84 0.20 -5.68
CA ILE A 50 -12.62 0.13 -4.84
C ILE A 50 -12.24 -1.32 -4.56
N ARG A 51 -13.21 -2.18 -4.24
CA ARG A 51 -12.95 -3.63 -4.06
C ARG A 51 -12.35 -4.24 -5.32
N THR A 52 -12.92 -3.92 -6.48
CA THR A 52 -12.42 -4.36 -7.78
C THR A 52 -11.00 -3.86 -8.03
N TYR A 53 -10.74 -2.57 -7.77
CA TYR A 53 -9.39 -2.00 -7.87
C TYR A 53 -8.39 -2.75 -6.98
N ILE A 54 -8.71 -2.95 -5.69
CA ILE A 54 -7.81 -3.63 -4.74
C ILE A 54 -7.49 -5.06 -5.21
N ARG A 55 -8.51 -5.81 -5.65
CA ARG A 55 -8.34 -7.19 -6.13
C ARG A 55 -7.49 -7.26 -7.41
N ASN A 56 -7.67 -6.31 -8.32
CA ASN A 56 -7.01 -6.32 -9.62
C ASN A 56 -5.63 -5.64 -9.60
N ASN A 57 -5.32 -4.82 -8.59
CA ASN A 57 -4.08 -4.08 -8.50
C ASN A 57 -2.81 -4.96 -8.59
N PRO A 58 -2.71 -6.13 -7.92
CA PRO A 58 -1.53 -6.98 -8.04
C PRO A 58 -1.23 -7.43 -9.46
N VAL A 59 -2.29 -7.75 -10.23
CA VAL A 59 -2.16 -8.20 -11.64
C VAL A 59 -1.79 -7.03 -12.56
N ASN A 60 -2.30 -5.84 -12.27
CA ASN A 60 -2.05 -4.64 -13.06
C ASN A 60 -0.75 -3.92 -12.67
N TRP A 61 -0.10 -4.33 -11.57
CA TRP A 61 1.03 -3.62 -10.99
C TRP A 61 2.20 -3.44 -11.95
N ASP A 62 2.49 -4.43 -12.79
CA ASP A 62 3.59 -4.34 -13.76
C ASP A 62 3.39 -3.23 -14.82
N GLN A 63 2.14 -2.81 -15.04
CA GLN A 63 1.79 -1.74 -15.97
C GLN A 63 1.55 -0.39 -15.26
N ASP A 64 1.60 -0.35 -13.93
CA ASP A 64 1.29 0.83 -13.13
C ASP A 64 2.42 1.88 -13.19
N ASP A 65 2.06 3.18 -13.25
CA ASP A 65 3.00 4.31 -13.30
C ASP A 65 3.80 4.48 -12.00
N GLU A 66 3.23 4.04 -10.87
CA GLU A 66 3.89 4.07 -9.57
C GLU A 66 4.81 2.87 -9.35
N ASN A 67 4.89 1.92 -10.30
CA ASN A 67 5.76 0.75 -10.17
C ASN A 67 7.25 1.14 -10.27
N PRO A 68 8.06 0.96 -9.20
CA PRO A 68 9.48 1.30 -9.22
C PRO A 68 10.31 0.47 -10.19
N LYS A 69 9.81 -0.68 -10.69
CA LYS A 69 10.49 -1.43 -11.75
C LYS A 69 10.32 -0.80 -13.13
N ARG A 70 9.30 0.05 -13.30
CA ARG A 70 8.96 0.69 -14.57
C ARG A 70 9.67 2.03 -14.77
N ILE A 71 10.69 2.35 -13.95
CA ILE A 71 11.44 3.63 -14.00
C ILE A 71 11.75 4.01 -15.45
N ARG A 72 11.01 5.01 -15.94
CA ARG A 72 11.38 5.80 -17.10
C ARG A 72 12.70 6.48 -16.76
N ARG A 73 13.78 6.10 -17.46
CA ARG A 73 14.97 6.95 -17.56
C ARG A 73 14.49 8.32 -18.01
N LYS A 74 14.61 9.33 -17.13
CA LYS A 74 14.55 10.73 -17.52
C LYS A 74 15.90 11.14 -18.07
#